data_AF-A0A937WRG3-F1
#
_entry.id   AF-A0A937WRG3-F1
#
_cell.length_a   1.000
_cell.length_b   1.000
_cell.length_c   1.000
_cell.angle_alpha   90.00
_cell.angle_beta   90.00
_cell.angle_gamma   90.00
#
_symmetry.space_group_name_H-M   'P 1'
#
loop_
_entity.id
_entity.type
_entity.pdbx_description
1 polymer ?
#
loop_
_entity_poly.entity_id
_entity_poly.type
_entity_poly.pdbx_seq_one_letter_code
_entity_poly.pdbx_strand_id
1 'polypeptide(L)'
;MVILLRIAGWLSPILGVLIGVLIFTGIAKPPATRVTGITAVVLGVIYFIVFHSIADSIRAFLSIEENSKKIATLLEEKKNTT
;
A
#
# COMPACT_ATOMS: atom_id res chain seq x y z
N MET A 1 0.11 -3.61 11.19
CA MET A 1 0.75 -3.88 9.88
C MET A 1 0.04 -3.17 8.72
N VAL A 2 -1.28 -3.38 8.51
CA VAL A 2 -2.06 -2.72 7.43
C VAL A 2 -2.02 -1.18 7.49
N ILE A 3 -2.08 -0.60 8.69
CA ILE A 3 -2.01 0.86 8.87
C ILE A 3 -0.67 1.44 8.36
N LEU A 4 0.44 0.74 8.61
CA LEU A 4 1.78 1.18 8.20
C LEU A 4 1.91 1.17 6.67
N LEU A 5 1.31 0.17 6.01
CA LEU A 5 1.27 0.09 4.54
C LEU A 5 0.46 1.23 3.94
N ARG A 6 -0.68 1.61 4.54
CA ARG A 6 -1.46 2.77 4.09
C ARG A 6 -0.69 4.07 4.25
N ILE A 7 -0.05 4.27 5.40
CA ILE A 7 0.79 5.45 5.66
C ILE A 7 1.94 5.52 4.64
N ALA A 8 2.66 4.41 4.43
CA ALA A 8 3.72 4.32 3.43
C ALA A 8 3.19 4.60 2.00
N GLY A 9 1.99 4.10 1.70
CA GLY A 9 1.27 4.40 0.46
C GLY A 9 1.09 5.90 0.26
N TRP A 10 0.54 6.61 1.24
CA TRP A 10 0.36 8.07 1.17
C TRP A 10 1.66 8.88 1.15
N LEU A 11 2.72 8.39 1.78
CA LEU A 11 4.04 9.02 1.75
C LEU A 11 4.73 8.89 0.39
N SER A 12 4.49 7.81 -0.34
CA SER A 12 5.17 7.54 -1.60
C SER A 12 4.97 8.62 -2.69
N PRO A 13 3.73 9.09 -3.00
CA PRO A 13 3.54 10.14 -3.99
C PRO A 13 4.07 11.49 -3.49
N ILE A 14 4.00 11.75 -2.18
CA ILE A 14 4.57 12.97 -1.57
C ILE A 14 6.08 13.02 -1.79
N LEU A 15 6.78 11.92 -1.50
CA LEU A 15 8.22 11.80 -1.73
C LEU A 15 8.57 11.84 -3.22
N GLY A 16 7.80 11.16 -4.07
CA GLY A 16 7.99 11.20 -5.52
C GLY A 16 7.89 12.62 -6.09
N VAL A 17 6.88 13.38 -5.64
CA VAL A 17 6.70 14.80 -6.02
C VAL A 17 7.83 15.67 -5.48
N LEU A 18 8.20 15.54 -4.19
CA LEU A 18 9.30 16.31 -3.61
C LEU A 18 10.62 16.07 -4.35
N ILE A 19 10.96 14.81 -4.63
CA ILE A 19 12.17 14.45 -5.38
C ILE A 19 12.08 15.00 -6.80
N GLY A 20 10.93 14.85 -7.46
CA GLY A 20 10.69 15.43 -8.78
C GLY A 20 10.95 16.94 -8.79
N VAL A 21 10.35 17.69 -7.87
CA VAL A 21 10.53 19.14 -7.74
C VAL A 21 12.00 19.50 -7.54
N LEU A 22 12.72 18.82 -6.63
CA LEU A 22 14.15 19.07 -6.40
C LEU A 22 15.02 18.85 -7.64
N ILE A 23 14.67 17.86 -8.48
CA ILE A 23 15.35 17.60 -9.75
C ILE A 23 15.01 18.68 -10.77
N PHE A 24 13.75 19.10 -10.84
CA PHE A 24 13.31 20.14 -11.79
C PHE A 24 13.84 21.54 -11.46
N THR A 25 14.01 21.88 -10.18
CA THR A 25 14.58 23.17 -9.76
C THR A 25 16.11 23.23 -9.90
N GLY A 26 16.76 22.14 -10.32
CA GLY A 26 18.22 22.07 -10.45
C GLY A 26 18.96 22.02 -9.12
N ILE A 27 18.24 21.81 -8.00
CA ILE A 27 18.83 21.62 -6.68
C ILE A 27 19.53 20.24 -6.60
N ALA A 28 19.04 19.25 -7.36
CA ALA A 28 19.67 17.93 -7.46
C ALA A 28 20.96 17.98 -8.31
N LYS A 29 22.03 17.34 -7.81
CA LYS A 29 23.34 17.26 -8.50
C LYS A 29 23.26 16.47 -9.82
N PRO A 30 24.12 16.75 -10.82
CA PRO A 30 24.26 15.89 -12.00
C PRO A 30 24.67 14.49 -11.52
N PRO A 31 24.00 13.39 -11.94
CA PRO A 31 23.44 13.11 -13.26
C PRO A 31 21.89 13.13 -13.35
N ALA A 32 21.18 13.72 -12.38
CA ALA A 32 19.72 13.70 -12.38
C ALA A 32 19.15 14.52 -13.56
N THR A 33 18.74 13.85 -14.64
CA THR A 33 18.08 14.48 -15.79
C THR A 33 16.61 14.75 -15.48
N ARG A 34 15.95 15.66 -16.21
CA ARG A 34 14.50 15.90 -16.06
C ARG A 34 13.67 14.61 -16.19
N VAL A 35 14.14 13.66 -16.99
CA VAL A 35 13.54 12.32 -17.11
C VAL A 35 13.53 11.60 -15.77
N THR A 36 14.62 11.62 -15.01
CA THR A 36 14.67 11.01 -13.66
C THR A 36 13.69 11.64 -12.68
N GLY A 37 13.44 12.95 -12.78
CA GLY A 37 12.41 13.64 -12.00
C GLY A 37 11.00 13.16 -12.33
N ILE A 38 10.68 13.02 -13.62
CA ILE A 38 9.40 12.46 -14.07
C ILE A 38 9.26 11.02 -13.58
N THR A 39 10.31 10.21 -13.73
CA THR A 39 10.31 8.82 -13.26
C THR A 39 10.07 8.73 -11.75
N ALA A 40 10.65 9.62 -10.93
CA ALA A 40 10.42 9.65 -9.49
C ALA A 40 8.95 9.92 -9.14
N VAL A 41 8.29 10.85 -9.84
CA VAL A 41 6.86 11.14 -9.65
C VAL A 41 6.01 9.94 -10.06
N VAL A 42 6.27 9.34 -11.22
CA VAL A 42 5.55 8.15 -11.70
C VAL A 42 5.71 6.98 -10.74
N LEU A 43 6.93 6.72 -10.26
CA LEU A 43 7.18 5.67 -9.27
C LEU A 43 6.45 5.94 -7.95
N GLY A 44 6.37 7.19 -7.49
CA GLY A 44 5.59 7.55 -6.31
C GLY A 44 4.11 7.17 -6.43
N VAL A 45 3.51 7.37 -7.61
CA VAL A 45 2.13 6.93 -7.89
C VAL A 45 2.01 5.41 -7.97
N ILE A 46 2.95 4.73 -8.63
CA ILE A 46 2.95 3.27 -8.71
C ILE A 46 3.02 2.65 -7.31
N TYR A 47 3.93 3.12 -6.48
CA TYR A 47 4.07 2.65 -5.11
C TYR A 47 2.85 2.98 -4.26
N PHE A 48 2.20 4.15 -4.44
CA PHE A 48 0.91 4.43 -3.80
C PHE A 48 -0.11 3.32 -4.07
N ILE A 49 -0.26 2.93 -5.34
CA ILE A 49 -1.20 1.88 -5.76
C ILE A 49 -0.78 0.54 -5.13
N VAL A 50 0.49 0.15 -5.28
CA VAL A 50 1.00 -1.13 -4.77
C VAL A 50 0.79 -1.25 -3.26
N PHE A 51 1.15 -0.24 -2.47
CA PHE A 51 1.00 -0.28 -1.02
C PHE A 51 -0.47 -0.36 -0.59
N HIS A 52 -1.37 0.37 -1.25
CA HIS A 52 -2.80 0.28 -0.97
C HIS A 52 -3.38 -1.08 -1.36
N SER A 53 -3.02 -1.62 -2.53
CA SER A 53 -3.45 -2.95 -2.97
C SER A 53 -2.97 -4.05 -2.03
N ILE A 54 -1.72 -4.00 -1.54
CA ILE A 54 -1.22 -4.96 -0.55
C ILE A 54 -1.97 -4.80 0.77
N ALA A 55 -2.19 -3.58 1.24
CA ALA A 55 -2.92 -3.31 2.47
C ALA A 55 -4.34 -3.88 2.42
N ASP A 56 -5.04 -3.69 1.31
CA ASP A 56 -6.40 -4.19 1.11
C ASP A 56 -6.42 -5.71 0.94
N SER A 57 -5.42 -6.29 0.28
CA SER A 57 -5.28 -7.75 0.17
C SER A 57 -5.09 -8.40 1.53
N ILE A 58 -4.19 -7.88 2.37
CA ILE A 58 -3.97 -8.40 3.73
C ILE A 58 -5.27 -8.28 4.56
N ARG A 59 -5.97 -7.15 4.44
CA ARG A 59 -7.24 -6.96 5.16
C ARG A 59 -8.31 -7.95 4.71
N ALA A 60 -8.39 -8.25 3.41
CA ALA A 60 -9.30 -9.26 2.88
C ALA A 60 -8.95 -10.66 3.42
N PHE A 61 -7.67 -11.04 3.42
CA PHE A 61 -7.22 -12.32 3.98
C PHE A 61 -7.59 -12.47 5.47
N LEU A 62 -7.33 -11.44 6.29
CA LEU A 62 -7.69 -11.47 7.71
C LEU A 62 -9.20 -11.60 7.94
N SER A 63 -10.01 -10.92 7.12
CA SER A 63 -11.47 -11.02 7.20
C SER A 63 -11.99 -12.40 6.80
N ILE A 64 -11.37 -13.05 5.81
CA ILE A 64 -11.72 -14.42 5.40
C ILE A 64 -11.38 -15.40 6.52
N GLU A 65 -10.21 -15.26 7.15
CA GLU A 65 -9.80 -16.12 8.26
C GLU A 65 -10.75 -15.99 9.46
N GLU A 66 -11.11 -14.76 9.83
CA GLU A 66 -12.05 -14.49 10.92
C GLU A 66 -13.45 -15.06 10.63
N ASN A 67 -13.97 -14.86 9.42
CA ASN A 67 -15.26 -15.42 9.01
C ASN A 67 -15.24 -16.95 8.97
N SER A 68 -14.14 -17.56 8.51
CA SER A 68 -14.00 -19.02 8.46
C SER A 68 -14.02 -19.63 9.87
N LYS A 69 -13.34 -19.00 10.83
CA LYS A 69 -13.39 -19.41 12.25
C LYS A 69 -14.80 -19.30 12.82
N LYS A 70 -15.50 -18.20 12.54
CA LYS A 70 -16.88 -17.99 13.00
C LYS A 70 -17.86 -19.01 12.41
N ILE A 71 -17.70 -19.39 11.14
CA ILE A 71 -18.52 -20.42 10.51
C ILE A 71 -18.25 -21.78 11.17
N ALA A 72 -17.00 -22.12 11.45
CA ALA A 72 -16.64 -23.38 12.12
C ALA A 72 -17.29 -23.48 13.50
N THR A 73 -17.25 -22.43 14.32
CA THR A 73 -17.88 -22.44 15.66
C THR A 73 -19.39 -22.59 15.59
N LEU A 74 -20.06 -21.90 14.64
CA LEU A 74 -21.51 -22.02 14.45
C LEU A 74 -21.93 -23.43 14.00
N LEU A 75 -21.10 -24.10 13.19
CA LEU A 75 -21.35 -25.47 12.76
C LEU A 75 -21.18 -26.47 13.92
N GLU A 76 -20.19 -26.26 14.79
CA GLU A 76 -20.01 -27.07 16.01
C GLU A 76 -21.17 -26.90 16.99
N GLU A 77 -21.63 -25.67 17.24
CA GLU A 77 -22.79 -25.40 18.08
C GLU A 77 -24.05 -26.09 17.55
N LYS A 78 -24.31 -26.00 16.23
CA LYS A 78 -25.46 -26.64 15.58
C LYS A 78 -25.39 -28.17 15.67
N LYS A 79 -24.19 -28.76 15.57
CA LYS A 79 -23.99 -30.21 15.73
C LYS A 79 -24.30 -30.68 17.15
N ASN A 80 -24.01 -29.87 18.18
CA ASN A 80 -24.25 -30.24 19.58
C ASN A 80 -25.71 -30.01 20.04
N THR A 81 -26.54 -29.32 19.24
CA THR A 81 -27.97 -29.09 19.51
C THR A 81 -28.92 -30.01 18.73
N THR A 82 -28.39 -30.90 17.88
CA THR A 82 -29.17 -31.90 17.11
C THR A 82 -28.84 -33.29 17.61
#